data_AF-A0A8E2KU49-F1
#
_entry.id   AF-A0A8E2KU49-F1
#
_cell.length_a   1.000
_cell.length_b   1.000
_cell.length_c   1.000
_cell.angle_alpha   90.00
_cell.angle_beta   90.00
_cell.angle_gamma   90.00
#
_symmetry.space_group_name_H-M   'P 1'
#
loop_
_entity.id
_entity.type
_entity.pdbx_description
1 polymer ?
#
loop_
_entity_poly.entity_id
_entity_poly.type
_entity_poly.pdbx_seq_one_letter_code
_entity_poly.pdbx_strand_id
1 'polypeptide(L)'
;MSAAASNSVHQAWRAVRDARDLQFTPVPNWTPAPTPDWLKALARFLRDLFEPVGRALGMSWPVMEKILIGLLALGVALLLWRIAARLWAMRRAAPAAPEWSPDAAAARALLDDADALAAQGRFDEATHLLLLRSLEHIAEARPAALTPASTAREIAALSSLSAPARATFGRIAALVEQGRYALRPLEAPDWAAARAAYADFAEQRLA
;
A
#
# COMPACT_ATOMS: atom_id res chain seq x y z
N MET A 1 43.64 -12.80 -11.28
CA MET A 1 43.28 -11.38 -11.56
C MET A 1 42.18 -10.82 -10.65
N SER A 2 41.34 -11.62 -9.96
CA SER A 2 40.22 -11.12 -9.12
C SER A 2 40.64 -10.44 -7.80
N ALA A 3 41.75 -10.86 -7.17
CA ALA A 3 42.23 -10.31 -5.90
C ALA A 3 42.78 -8.87 -6.00
N ALA A 4 43.33 -8.48 -7.16
CA ALA A 4 43.85 -7.13 -7.36
C ALA A 4 42.72 -6.11 -7.56
N ALA A 5 41.64 -6.51 -8.23
CA ALA A 5 40.46 -5.66 -8.46
C ALA A 5 39.63 -5.41 -7.19
N SER A 6 39.54 -6.40 -6.29
CA SER A 6 38.90 -6.22 -4.98
C SER A 6 39.68 -5.24 -4.09
N ASN A 7 41.02 -5.29 -4.14
CA ASN A 7 41.87 -4.35 -3.41
C ASN A 7 41.74 -2.90 -3.91
N SER A 8 41.63 -2.67 -5.22
CA SER A 8 41.47 -1.32 -5.78
C SER A 8 40.10 -0.71 -5.46
N VAL A 9 39.03 -1.51 -5.51
CA VAL A 9 37.68 -1.07 -5.09
C VAL A 9 37.66 -0.71 -3.60
N HIS A 10 38.31 -1.51 -2.75
CA HIS A 10 38.36 -1.22 -1.31
C HIS A 10 39.17 0.05 -1.00
N GLN A 11 40.20 0.37 -1.80
CA GLN A 11 40.94 1.62 -1.69
C GLN A 11 40.11 2.82 -2.16
N ALA A 12 39.40 2.70 -3.29
CA ALA A 12 38.52 3.75 -3.79
C ALA A 12 37.37 4.04 -2.80
N TRP A 13 36.76 3.00 -2.21
CA TRP A 13 35.73 3.16 -1.19
C TRP A 13 36.27 3.87 0.07
N ARG A 14 37.49 3.52 0.52
CA ARG A 14 38.13 4.23 1.65
C ARG A 14 38.39 5.70 1.32
N ALA A 15 38.86 6.01 0.12
CA ALA A 15 39.10 7.39 -0.31
C ALA A 15 37.82 8.24 -0.28
N VAL A 16 36.70 7.71 -0.79
CA VAL A 16 35.39 8.41 -0.73
C VAL A 16 34.87 8.50 0.70
N ARG A 17 35.03 7.45 1.50
CA ARG A 17 34.60 7.46 2.90
C ARG A 17 35.35 8.49 3.74
N ASP A 18 36.64 8.66 3.50
CA ASP A 18 37.50 9.57 4.28
C ASP A 18 37.46 11.02 3.75
N ALA A 19 36.80 11.26 2.62
CA ALA A 19 36.58 12.58 2.03
C ALA A 19 35.64 13.42 2.92
N ARG A 20 36.22 14.28 3.76
CA ARG A 20 35.50 15.09 4.75
C ARG A 20 34.61 16.18 4.15
N ASP A 21 34.86 16.56 2.90
CA ASP A 21 34.01 17.44 2.09
C ASP A 21 32.67 16.80 1.69
N LEU A 22 32.58 15.47 1.71
CA LEU A 22 31.33 14.71 1.52
C LEU A 22 30.63 14.38 2.84
N GLN A 23 31.29 14.61 3.98
CA GLN A 23 30.75 14.31 5.31
C GLN A 23 30.07 15.55 5.91
N PHE A 24 28.78 15.43 6.19
CA PHE A 24 28.05 16.44 6.96
C PHE A 24 28.67 16.57 8.36
N THR A 25 29.01 17.80 8.76
CA THR A 25 29.50 18.08 10.11
C THR A 25 28.34 17.95 11.10
N PRO A 26 28.53 17.32 12.28
CA PRO A 26 27.51 17.30 13.32
C PRO A 26 27.03 18.72 13.64
N VAL A 27 25.72 18.95 13.50
CA VAL A 27 25.12 20.23 13.86
C VAL A 27 25.25 20.46 15.37
N PRO A 28 25.43 21.72 15.83
CA PRO A 28 25.45 22.03 17.26
C PRO A 28 24.20 21.51 17.96
N ASN A 29 24.35 21.09 19.22
CA ASN A 29 23.22 20.67 20.04
C ASN A 29 22.21 21.82 20.14
N TRP A 30 21.01 21.60 19.61
CA TRP A 30 19.92 22.57 19.66
C TRP A 30 19.41 22.74 21.09
N THR A 31 19.40 23.96 21.61
CA THR A 31 18.72 24.31 22.85
C THR A 31 17.39 25.00 22.55
N PRO A 32 16.25 24.53 23.11
CA PRO A 32 14.97 25.18 22.89
C PRO A 32 14.97 26.61 23.45
N ALA A 33 14.40 27.54 22.68
CA ALA A 33 14.14 28.90 23.15
C ALA A 33 13.16 28.89 24.36
N PRO A 34 13.26 29.88 25.27
CA PRO A 34 12.33 29.97 26.40
C PRO A 34 10.89 30.13 25.92
N THR A 35 9.95 29.54 26.66
CA THR A 35 8.53 29.57 26.31
C THR A 35 7.99 31.01 26.31
N PRO A 36 7.30 31.47 25.25
CA PRO A 36 6.73 32.81 25.18
C PRO A 36 5.68 33.08 26.28
N ASP A 37 5.59 34.33 26.73
CA ASP A 37 4.70 34.69 27.85
C ASP A 37 3.22 34.57 27.53
N TRP A 38 2.81 34.84 26.28
CA TRP A 38 1.44 34.62 25.83
C TRP A 38 1.02 33.14 25.93
N LEU A 39 1.97 32.22 25.67
CA LEU A 39 1.72 30.78 25.76
C LEU A 39 1.60 30.33 27.22
N LYS A 40 2.38 30.94 28.13
CA LYS A 40 2.22 30.74 29.58
C LYS A 40 0.87 31.27 30.07
N ALA A 41 0.40 32.39 29.52
CA ALA A 41 -0.90 32.97 29.86
C ALA A 41 -2.06 32.09 29.38
N LEU A 42 -1.97 31.57 28.15
CA LEU A 42 -2.93 30.61 27.61
C LEU A 42 -2.96 29.32 28.44
N ALA A 43 -1.79 28.78 28.81
CA ALA A 43 -1.71 27.58 29.64
C ALA A 43 -2.35 27.78 31.03
N ARG A 44 -2.21 28.98 31.63
CA ARG A 44 -2.91 29.33 32.87
C ARG A 44 -4.43 29.38 32.66
N PHE A 45 -4.90 30.08 31.64
CA PHE A 45 -6.32 30.15 31.32
C PHE A 45 -6.95 28.76 31.10
N LEU A 46 -6.28 27.90 30.31
CA LEU A 46 -6.76 26.53 30.07
C LEU A 46 -6.78 25.72 31.36
N ARG A 47 -5.77 25.85 32.22
CA ARG A 47 -5.76 25.19 33.53
C ARG A 47 -6.98 25.62 34.35
N ASP A 48 -7.22 26.92 34.49
CA ASP A 48 -8.33 27.43 35.31
C ASP A 48 -9.69 26.99 34.75
N LEU A 49 -9.82 26.91 33.42
CA LEU A 49 -11.03 26.45 32.74
C LEU A 49 -11.29 24.95 32.94
N PHE A 50 -10.25 24.11 32.87
CA PHE A 50 -10.38 22.66 32.96
C PHE A 50 -10.19 22.10 34.38
N GLU A 51 -9.67 22.87 35.32
CA GLU A 51 -9.49 22.46 36.72
C GLU A 51 -10.77 21.96 37.41
N PRO A 52 -11.96 22.58 37.28
CA PRO A 52 -13.18 22.03 37.88
C PRO A 52 -13.56 20.68 37.26
N VAL A 53 -13.37 20.52 35.95
CA VAL A 53 -13.61 19.24 35.25
C VAL A 53 -12.59 18.19 35.70
N GLY A 54 -11.33 18.57 35.84
CA GLY A 54 -10.25 17.70 36.32
C GLY A 54 -10.45 17.27 37.77
N ARG A 55 -10.96 18.14 38.65
CA ARG A 55 -11.31 17.80 40.04
C ARG A 55 -12.53 16.86 40.08
N ALA A 56 -13.56 17.12 39.29
CA ALA A 56 -14.74 16.25 39.21
C ALA A 56 -14.40 14.87 38.61
N LEU A 57 -13.59 14.83 37.56
CA LEU A 57 -13.05 13.60 36.97
C LEU A 57 -12.09 12.89 37.92
N GLY A 58 -11.23 13.60 38.64
CA GLY A 58 -10.32 13.01 39.63
C GLY A 58 -11.06 12.37 40.80
N MET A 59 -12.14 13.00 41.27
CA MET A 59 -12.99 12.47 42.34
C MET A 59 -13.83 11.26 41.88
N SER A 60 -14.19 11.23 40.60
CA SER A 60 -14.94 10.12 39.97
C SER A 60 -14.05 9.14 39.20
N TRP A 61 -12.73 9.30 39.23
CA TRP A 61 -11.78 8.54 38.43
C TRP A 61 -11.87 7.03 38.68
N PRO A 62 -11.93 6.54 39.93
CA PRO A 62 -12.08 5.11 40.19
C PRO A 62 -13.42 4.54 39.70
N VAL A 63 -14.45 5.36 39.55
CA VAL A 63 -15.76 4.96 39.01
C VAL A 63 -15.68 4.90 37.48
N MET A 64 -15.11 5.93 36.85
CA MET A 64 -14.91 5.99 35.40
C MET A 64 -14.01 4.86 34.91
N GLU A 65 -12.93 4.57 35.62
CA GLU A 65 -12.02 3.45 35.34
C GLU A 65 -12.76 2.11 35.34
N LYS A 66 -13.60 1.85 36.36
CA LYS A 66 -14.40 0.62 36.44
C LYS A 66 -15.42 0.52 35.31
N ILE A 67 -16.04 1.63 34.92
CA ILE A 67 -16.97 1.66 33.78
C ILE A 67 -16.24 1.33 32.48
N LEU A 68 -15.05 1.91 32.24
CA LEU A 68 -14.24 1.63 31.06
C LEU A 68 -13.79 0.18 31.01
N ILE A 69 -13.31 -0.38 32.13
CA ILE A 69 -12.95 -1.81 32.24
C ILE A 69 -14.18 -2.69 31.99
N GLY A 70 -15.34 -2.32 32.55
CA GLY A 70 -16.59 -3.04 32.33
C GLY A 70 -17.02 -3.05 30.87
N LEU A 71 -16.96 -1.89 30.20
CA LEU A 71 -17.25 -1.76 28.77
C LEU A 71 -16.26 -2.54 27.90
N LEU A 72 -14.97 -2.48 28.23
CA LEU A 72 -13.94 -3.24 27.54
C LEU A 72 -14.18 -4.75 27.70
N ALA A 73 -14.43 -5.22 28.93
CA ALA A 73 -14.72 -6.61 29.22
C ALA A 73 -15.98 -7.09 28.47
N LEU A 74 -17.04 -6.27 28.44
CA LEU A 74 -18.25 -6.55 27.67
C LEU A 74 -17.95 -6.63 26.16
N GLY A 75 -17.19 -5.68 25.61
CA GLY A 75 -16.77 -5.67 24.21
C GLY A 75 -15.98 -6.92 23.83
N VAL A 76 -15.02 -7.32 24.68
CA VAL A 76 -14.23 -8.55 24.49
C VAL A 76 -15.13 -9.79 24.57
N ALA A 77 -16.04 -9.86 25.54
CA ALA A 77 -16.98 -10.98 25.66
C ALA A 77 -17.89 -11.10 24.43
N LEU A 78 -18.42 -9.99 23.91
CA LEU A 78 -19.21 -9.96 22.69
C LEU A 78 -18.39 -10.37 21.46
N LEU A 79 -17.14 -9.94 21.36
CA LEU A 79 -16.24 -10.34 20.28
C LEU A 79 -15.95 -11.84 20.32
N LEU A 80 -15.60 -12.37 21.49
CA LEU A 80 -15.37 -13.81 21.70
C LEU A 80 -16.62 -14.62 21.38
N TRP A 81 -17.81 -14.15 21.80
CA TRP A 81 -19.08 -14.77 21.45
C TRP A 81 -19.31 -14.79 19.94
N ARG A 82 -19.08 -13.68 19.23
CA ARG A 82 -19.23 -13.61 17.77
C ARG A 82 -18.26 -14.55 17.05
N ILE A 83 -17.02 -14.65 17.51
CA ILE A 83 -16.02 -15.56 16.95
C ILE A 83 -16.44 -17.00 17.21
N ALA A 84 -16.81 -17.36 18.44
CA ALA A 84 -17.26 -18.70 18.80
C ALA A 84 -18.51 -19.12 18.00
N ALA A 85 -19.50 -18.22 17.86
CA ALA A 85 -20.70 -18.45 17.06
C ALA A 85 -20.36 -18.70 15.58
N ARG A 86 -19.42 -17.94 15.01
CA ARG A 86 -18.97 -18.11 13.63
C ARG A 86 -18.20 -19.41 13.42
N LEU A 87 -17.32 -19.78 14.37
CA LEU A 87 -16.61 -21.06 14.34
C LEU A 87 -17.56 -22.25 14.50
N TRP A 88 -18.59 -22.13 15.33
CA TRP A 88 -19.65 -23.14 15.47
C TRP A 88 -20.53 -23.27 14.22
N ALA A 89 -20.80 -22.15 13.53
CA ALA A 89 -21.52 -22.17 12.26
C ALA A 89 -20.68 -22.82 11.15
N MET A 90 -19.38 -22.51 11.08
CA MET A 90 -18.45 -23.12 10.14
C MET A 90 -18.28 -24.63 10.39
N ARG A 91 -18.26 -25.07 11.65
CA ARG A 91 -18.22 -26.50 12.02
C ARG A 91 -19.49 -27.27 11.66
N ARG A 92 -20.63 -26.59 11.49
CA ARG A 92 -21.92 -27.20 11.13
C ARG A 92 -22.22 -27.18 9.63
N ALA A 93 -21.42 -26.48 8.83
CA ALA A 93 -21.55 -26.52 7.37
C ALA A 93 -20.85 -27.79 6.83
N ALA A 94 -21.64 -28.81 6.46
CA ALA A 94 -21.16 -29.90 5.61
C ALA A 94 -20.77 -29.36 4.22
N PRO A 95 -19.81 -29.96 3.50
CA PRO A 95 -19.23 -29.33 2.33
C PRO A 95 -20.05 -29.62 1.06
N ALA A 96 -20.56 -28.57 0.39
CA ALA A 96 -20.69 -28.50 -1.06
C ALA A 96 -21.13 -27.10 -1.57
N ALA A 97 -20.25 -26.54 -2.41
CA ALA A 97 -20.44 -25.54 -3.48
C ALA A 97 -20.68 -24.04 -3.15
N PRO A 98 -20.38 -23.10 -4.09
CA PRO A 98 -19.53 -23.18 -5.28
C PRO A 98 -18.29 -22.26 -5.18
N GLU A 99 -17.38 -22.45 -6.13
CA GLU A 99 -16.18 -21.65 -6.37
C GLU A 99 -16.54 -20.18 -6.63
N TRP A 100 -15.94 -19.27 -5.85
CA TRP A 100 -16.13 -17.83 -5.95
C TRP A 100 -15.57 -17.32 -7.28
N SER A 101 -16.39 -16.58 -8.04
CA SER A 101 -16.01 -15.90 -9.29
C SER A 101 -16.24 -14.39 -9.10
N PRO A 102 -15.29 -13.52 -9.46
CA PRO A 102 -15.47 -12.08 -9.37
C PRO A 102 -16.60 -11.60 -10.29
N ASP A 103 -17.24 -10.49 -9.90
CA ASP A 103 -18.38 -9.90 -10.60
C ASP A 103 -17.99 -9.49 -12.03
N ALA A 104 -18.31 -10.36 -12.99
CA ALA A 104 -17.96 -10.20 -14.38
C ALA A 104 -18.57 -8.93 -15.01
N ALA A 105 -19.59 -8.32 -14.39
CA ALA A 105 -20.19 -7.07 -14.85
C ALA A 105 -19.28 -5.86 -14.57
N ALA A 106 -18.72 -5.76 -13.36
CA ALA A 106 -17.76 -4.71 -13.01
C ALA A 106 -16.48 -4.80 -13.84
N ALA A 107 -16.02 -6.02 -14.13
CA ALA A 107 -14.86 -6.28 -14.97
C ALA A 107 -15.06 -5.82 -16.43
N ARG A 108 -16.31 -5.78 -16.92
CA ARG A 108 -16.65 -5.37 -18.30
C ARG A 108 -16.81 -3.87 -18.41
N ALA A 109 -17.47 -3.23 -17.45
CA ALA A 109 -17.63 -1.77 -17.42
C ALA A 109 -16.27 -1.02 -17.41
N LEU A 110 -15.29 -1.52 -16.66
CA LEU A 110 -13.94 -0.94 -16.61
C LEU A 110 -13.13 -1.13 -17.91
N LEU A 111 -13.43 -2.16 -18.70
CA LEU A 111 -12.82 -2.35 -20.03
C LEU A 111 -13.44 -1.41 -21.05
N ASP A 112 -14.74 -1.19 -20.98
CA ASP A 112 -15.45 -0.22 -21.82
C ASP A 112 -14.89 1.20 -21.63
N ASP A 113 -14.54 1.57 -20.39
CA ASP A 113 -13.90 2.86 -20.08
C ASP A 113 -12.51 2.99 -20.72
N ALA A 114 -11.70 1.92 -20.69
CA ALA A 114 -10.37 1.93 -21.33
C ALA A 114 -10.48 2.02 -22.86
N ASP A 115 -11.42 1.27 -23.46
CA ASP A 115 -11.68 1.31 -24.89
C ASP A 115 -12.24 2.69 -25.32
N ALA A 116 -13.07 3.34 -24.48
CA ALA A 116 -13.58 4.70 -24.72
C ALA A 116 -12.49 5.78 -24.65
N LEU A 117 -11.51 5.65 -23.75
CA LEU A 117 -10.34 6.54 -23.70
C LEU A 117 -9.47 6.36 -24.95
N ALA A 118 -9.22 5.11 -25.36
CA ALA A 118 -8.45 4.84 -26.57
C ALA A 118 -9.13 5.41 -27.83
N ALA A 119 -10.47 5.36 -27.91
CA ALA A 119 -11.24 5.97 -29.00
C ALA A 119 -11.08 7.50 -29.08
N GLN A 120 -10.75 8.15 -27.95
CA GLN A 120 -10.45 9.59 -27.88
C GLN A 120 -8.98 9.91 -28.18
N GLY A 121 -8.15 8.91 -28.53
CA GLY A 121 -6.71 9.05 -28.72
C GLY A 121 -5.91 9.14 -27.42
N ARG A 122 -6.55 8.86 -26.27
CA ARG A 122 -5.95 8.92 -24.93
C ARG A 122 -5.31 7.58 -24.54
N PHE A 123 -4.29 7.18 -25.31
CA PHE A 123 -3.68 5.85 -25.22
C PHE A 123 -2.90 5.64 -23.91
N ASP A 124 -2.28 6.69 -23.38
CA ASP A 124 -1.57 6.64 -22.10
C ASP A 124 -2.53 6.31 -20.95
N GLU A 125 -3.67 7.01 -20.88
CA GLU A 125 -4.67 6.77 -19.83
C GLU A 125 -5.39 5.44 -20.03
N ALA A 126 -5.73 5.06 -21.27
CA ALA A 126 -6.33 3.76 -21.56
C ALA A 126 -5.42 2.60 -21.11
N THR A 127 -4.12 2.69 -21.42
CA THR A 127 -3.13 1.69 -21.02
C THR A 127 -2.93 1.67 -19.50
N HIS A 128 -2.98 2.84 -18.85
CA HIS A 128 -2.91 2.92 -17.39
C HIS A 128 -4.11 2.25 -16.71
N LEU A 129 -5.33 2.39 -17.25
CA LEU A 129 -6.50 1.66 -16.73
C LEU A 129 -6.34 0.14 -16.83
N LEU A 130 -5.77 -0.38 -17.92
CA LEU A 130 -5.48 -1.81 -18.02
C LEU A 130 -4.48 -2.28 -16.96
N LEU A 131 -3.46 -1.46 -16.64
CA LEU A 131 -2.53 -1.76 -15.56
C LEU A 131 -3.25 -1.84 -14.21
N LEU A 132 -4.05 -0.82 -13.86
CA LEU A 132 -4.83 -0.83 -12.62
C LEU A 132 -5.74 -2.05 -12.52
N ARG A 133 -6.41 -2.41 -13.61
CA ARG A 133 -7.28 -3.59 -13.63
C ARG A 133 -6.50 -4.88 -13.42
N SER A 134 -5.33 -5.01 -14.05
CA SER A 134 -4.47 -6.19 -13.84
C SER A 134 -3.96 -6.29 -12.40
N LEU A 135 -3.73 -5.17 -11.71
CA LEU A 135 -3.41 -5.14 -10.28
C LEU A 135 -4.58 -5.63 -9.42
N GLU A 136 -5.80 -5.16 -9.70
CA GLU A 136 -7.01 -5.62 -9.00
C GLU A 136 -7.19 -7.13 -9.14
N HIS A 137 -7.00 -7.66 -10.35
CA HIS A 137 -7.12 -9.11 -10.58
C HIS A 137 -6.08 -9.91 -9.78
N ILE A 138 -4.85 -9.41 -9.65
CA ILE A 138 -3.83 -10.03 -8.79
C ILE A 138 -4.22 -9.91 -7.31
N ALA A 139 -4.73 -8.75 -6.88
CA ALA A 139 -5.16 -8.52 -5.50
C ALA A 139 -6.30 -9.46 -5.09
N GLU A 140 -7.26 -9.67 -5.98
CA GLU A 140 -8.40 -10.58 -5.79
C GLU A 140 -7.93 -12.05 -5.69
N ALA A 141 -7.07 -12.49 -6.62
CA ALA A 141 -6.60 -13.87 -6.64
C ALA A 141 -5.58 -14.18 -5.53
N ARG A 142 -4.72 -13.21 -5.17
CA ARG A 142 -3.62 -13.38 -4.22
C ARG A 142 -3.47 -12.14 -3.31
N PRO A 143 -4.37 -11.93 -2.33
CA PRO A 143 -4.36 -10.74 -1.48
C PRO A 143 -3.05 -10.50 -0.71
N ALA A 144 -2.36 -11.58 -0.33
CA ALA A 144 -1.09 -11.50 0.39
C ALA A 144 0.14 -11.24 -0.52
N ALA A 145 -0.03 -11.26 -1.84
CA ALA A 145 1.07 -11.06 -2.79
C ALA A 145 1.39 -9.59 -3.04
N LEU A 146 0.47 -8.67 -2.72
CA LEU A 146 0.63 -7.24 -2.92
C LEU A 146 0.74 -6.51 -1.59
N THR A 147 1.67 -5.57 -1.50
CA THR A 147 1.76 -4.63 -0.38
C THR A 147 1.49 -3.20 -0.88
N PRO A 148 1.08 -2.27 -0.03
CA PRO A 148 0.86 -0.87 -0.45
C PRO A 148 2.08 -0.20 -1.07
N ALA A 149 3.29 -0.70 -0.79
CA ALA A 149 4.55 -0.18 -1.33
C ALA A 149 5.01 -0.88 -2.61
N SER A 150 4.30 -1.91 -3.08
CA SER A 150 4.71 -2.72 -4.23
C SER A 150 4.69 -1.91 -5.53
N THR A 151 5.80 -1.92 -6.24
CA THR A 151 5.91 -1.27 -7.56
C THR A 151 5.48 -2.20 -8.70
N ALA A 152 5.10 -1.65 -9.86
CA ALA A 152 4.73 -2.47 -11.02
C ALA A 152 5.86 -3.43 -11.45
N ARG A 153 7.13 -3.03 -11.35
CA ARG A 153 8.28 -3.91 -11.65
C ARG A 153 8.43 -5.06 -10.67
N GLU A 154 8.24 -4.79 -9.38
CA GLU A 154 8.27 -5.84 -8.35
C GLU A 154 7.12 -6.83 -8.54
N ILE A 155 5.93 -6.33 -8.86
CA ILE A 155 4.74 -7.15 -9.11
C ILE A 155 4.95 -8.05 -10.33
N ALA A 156 5.57 -7.51 -11.40
CA ALA A 156 5.95 -8.28 -12.58
C ALA A 156 6.99 -9.39 -12.30
N ALA A 157 7.69 -9.33 -11.16
CA ALA A 157 8.69 -10.31 -10.74
C ALA A 157 8.19 -11.30 -9.67
N LEU A 158 6.92 -11.22 -9.25
CA LEU A 158 6.39 -12.06 -8.18
C LEU A 158 6.45 -13.55 -8.52
N SER A 159 7.18 -14.32 -7.72
CA SER A 159 7.27 -15.79 -7.84
C SER A 159 5.94 -16.49 -7.57
N SER A 160 5.02 -15.80 -6.87
CA SER A 160 3.67 -16.27 -6.60
C SER A 160 2.78 -16.31 -7.85
N LEU A 161 3.14 -15.57 -8.91
CA LEU A 161 2.45 -15.59 -10.20
C LEU A 161 3.05 -16.64 -11.15
N SER A 162 2.26 -17.13 -12.10
CA SER A 162 2.78 -17.99 -13.18
C SER A 162 3.75 -17.22 -14.08
N ALA A 163 4.67 -17.91 -14.74
CA ALA A 163 5.62 -17.26 -15.66
C ALA A 163 4.91 -16.50 -16.81
N PRO A 164 3.84 -17.03 -17.43
CA PRO A 164 3.06 -16.28 -18.42
C PRO A 164 2.35 -15.05 -17.84
N ALA A 165 1.81 -15.13 -16.62
CA ALA A 165 1.17 -14.00 -15.96
C ALA A 165 2.18 -12.87 -15.66
N ARG A 166 3.38 -13.22 -15.19
CA ARG A 166 4.49 -12.25 -15.02
C ARG A 166 4.84 -11.55 -16.33
N ALA A 167 4.98 -12.31 -17.42
CA ALA A 167 5.39 -11.77 -18.72
C ALA A 167 4.36 -10.82 -19.31
N THR A 168 3.07 -11.20 -19.27
CA THR A 168 1.96 -10.41 -19.80
C THR A 168 1.73 -9.14 -18.97
N PHE A 169 1.69 -9.24 -17.63
CA PHE A 169 1.63 -8.08 -16.74
C PHE A 169 2.83 -7.15 -16.91
N GLY A 170 4.04 -7.70 -16.99
CA GLY A 170 5.27 -6.94 -17.20
C GLY A 170 5.26 -6.15 -18.52
N ARG A 171 4.63 -6.69 -19.57
CA ARG A 171 4.47 -5.99 -20.85
C ARG A 171 3.55 -4.77 -20.74
N ILE A 172 2.43 -4.89 -20.01
CA ILE A 172 1.52 -3.76 -19.74
C ILE A 172 2.25 -2.69 -18.92
N ALA A 173 2.94 -3.10 -17.85
CA ALA A 173 3.71 -2.20 -16.99
C ALA A 173 4.80 -1.44 -17.77
N ALA A 174 5.52 -2.11 -18.67
CA ALA A 174 6.55 -1.48 -19.49
C ALA A 174 5.99 -0.39 -20.42
N LEU A 175 4.80 -0.61 -21.01
CA LEU A 175 4.15 0.40 -21.85
C LEU A 175 3.72 1.62 -21.03
N VAL A 176 3.13 1.42 -19.85
CA VAL A 176 2.79 2.53 -18.94
C VAL A 176 4.04 3.31 -18.52
N GLU A 177 5.14 2.62 -18.21
CA GLU A 177 6.40 3.28 -17.83
C GLU A 177 6.98 4.09 -18.98
N GLN A 178 6.85 3.60 -20.21
CA GLN A 178 7.27 4.33 -21.40
C GLN A 178 6.48 5.65 -21.57
N GLY A 179 5.15 5.58 -21.49
CA GLY A 179 4.29 6.76 -21.57
C GLY A 179 4.53 7.76 -20.43
N ARG A 180 4.69 7.26 -19.20
CA ARG A 180 4.74 8.10 -17.99
C ARG A 180 6.13 8.61 -17.64
N TYR A 181 7.19 7.85 -17.92
CA TYR A 181 8.55 8.16 -17.47
C TYR A 181 9.53 8.39 -18.63
N ALA A 182 9.30 7.79 -19.80
CA ALA A 182 10.22 7.93 -20.94
C ALA A 182 9.87 9.12 -21.87
N LEU A 183 8.87 9.92 -21.53
CA LEU A 183 8.38 11.06 -22.34
C LEU A 183 8.04 10.66 -23.79
N ARG A 184 7.68 9.39 -24.01
CA ARG A 184 7.26 8.87 -25.31
C ARG A 184 5.76 8.54 -25.21
N PRO A 185 4.86 9.43 -25.71
CA PRO A 185 3.43 9.18 -25.66
C PRO A 185 3.11 7.88 -26.40
N LEU A 186 2.19 7.10 -25.83
CA LEU A 186 1.76 5.87 -26.48
C LEU A 186 0.88 6.18 -27.69
N GLU A 187 1.04 5.37 -28.73
CA GLU A 187 0.23 5.47 -29.95
C GLU A 187 -0.74 4.27 -30.07
N ALA A 188 -1.63 4.32 -31.06
CA ALA A 188 -2.56 3.23 -31.36
C ALA A 188 -1.92 1.81 -31.39
N PRO A 189 -0.73 1.58 -32.00
CA PRO A 189 -0.10 0.26 -31.94
C PRO A 189 0.35 -0.15 -30.53
N ASP A 190 0.81 0.81 -29.71
CA ASP A 190 1.19 0.55 -28.33
C ASP A 190 -0.05 0.18 -27.49
N TRP A 191 -1.16 0.89 -27.69
CA TRP A 191 -2.45 0.55 -27.10
C TRP A 191 -2.93 -0.86 -27.50
N ALA A 192 -2.88 -1.21 -28.78
CA ALA A 192 -3.27 -2.53 -29.25
C ALA A 192 -2.40 -3.64 -28.61
N ALA A 193 -1.09 -3.37 -28.45
CA ALA A 193 -0.19 -4.28 -27.77
C ALA A 193 -0.52 -4.43 -26.27
N ALA A 194 -0.88 -3.34 -25.57
CA ALA A 194 -1.33 -3.38 -24.19
C ALA A 194 -2.65 -4.16 -24.04
N ARG A 195 -3.60 -3.91 -24.94
CA ARG A 195 -4.92 -4.56 -24.94
C ARG A 195 -4.81 -6.06 -25.17
N ALA A 196 -3.94 -6.49 -26.08
CA ALA A 196 -3.63 -7.89 -26.32
C ALA A 196 -2.95 -8.53 -25.10
N ALA A 197 -1.95 -7.86 -24.52
CA ALA A 197 -1.27 -8.35 -23.32
C ALA A 197 -2.23 -8.50 -22.12
N TYR A 198 -3.21 -7.60 -21.99
CA TYR A 198 -4.26 -7.72 -20.98
C TYR A 198 -5.19 -8.91 -21.23
N ALA A 199 -5.59 -9.17 -22.49
CA ALA A 199 -6.40 -10.33 -22.82
C ALA A 199 -5.67 -11.63 -22.46
N ASP A 200 -4.39 -11.74 -22.86
CA ASP A 200 -3.53 -12.88 -22.52
C ASP A 200 -3.37 -13.05 -21.00
N PHE A 201 -3.26 -11.93 -20.27
CA PHE A 201 -3.16 -11.90 -18.81
C PHE A 201 -4.46 -12.38 -18.15
N ALA A 202 -5.62 -11.92 -18.62
CA ALA A 202 -6.92 -12.27 -18.06
C ALA A 202 -7.27 -13.75 -18.21
N GLU A 203 -6.72 -14.41 -19.24
CA GLU A 203 -6.85 -15.87 -19.43
C GLU A 203 -5.91 -16.68 -18.52
N GLN A 204 -4.91 -16.06 -17.89
CA GLN A 204 -4.01 -16.77 -16.99
C GLN A 204 -4.73 -17.17 -15.71
N ARG A 205 -4.68 -18.47 -15.40
CA ARG A 205 -5.06 -18.95 -14.07
C ARG A 205 -4.00 -18.48 -13.07
N LEU A 206 -4.37 -17.59 -12.15
CA LEU A 206 -3.51 -17.07 -11.08
C LEU A 206 -3.36 -18.05 -9.88
N ALA A 207 -3.61 -19.35 -10.12
CA ALA A 207 -3.63 -20.42 -9.14
C ALA A 207 -2.23 -20.97 -8.83
#